data_AF-A0A7Y8X504-F1
#
_entry.id   AF-A0A7Y8X504-F1
#
_cell.length_a   1.000
_cell.length_b   1.000
_cell.length_c   1.000
_cell.angle_alpha   90.00
_cell.angle_beta   90.00
_cell.angle_gamma   90.00
#
_symmetry.space_group_name_H-M   'P 1'
#
loop_
_entity.id
_entity.type
_entity.pdbx_description
1 polymer ?
#
loop_
_entity_poly.entity_id
_entity_poly.type
_entity_poly.pdbx_seq_one_letter_code
_entity_poly.pdbx_strand_id
1 'polypeptide(L)'
;MRDRYFPRSRQTVATARQFTAETLDVWGVTHHRDDLLLCVSELASNALRYGVAPGRYYRVRLMAYDGGVRLEVHDSGPGLSNTRVGDGYGLRIVEAVSDRWGALPRQPGKSVWCEFGGPPAGAAEDSRSRRETAYLLCSPRNAQILVESIAELDADRS
;
A
#
# COMPACT_ATOMS: atom_id res chain seq x y z
N MET A 1 12.47 3.98 -9.13
CA MET A 1 11.76 4.28 -7.86
C MET A 1 11.80 5.79 -7.61
N ARG A 2 10.72 6.38 -7.09
CA ARG A 2 10.69 7.76 -6.57
C ARG A 2 9.94 7.79 -5.25
N ASP A 3 10.42 8.52 -4.25
CA ASP A 3 9.69 8.76 -3.00
C ASP A 3 9.79 10.20 -2.51
N ARG A 4 8.79 10.63 -1.73
CA ARG A 4 8.72 11.98 -1.15
C ARG A 4 8.01 11.94 0.20
N TYR A 5 8.52 12.72 1.15
CA TYR A 5 7.88 12.94 2.45
C TYR A 5 7.00 14.20 2.39
N PHE A 6 5.83 14.11 3.01
CA PHE A 6 4.82 15.17 3.04
C PHE A 6 4.44 15.48 4.49
N PRO A 7 4.40 16.76 4.89
CA PRO A 7 3.88 17.13 6.19
C PRO A 7 2.47 16.58 6.42
N ARG A 8 2.10 16.28 7.66
CA ARG A 8 0.73 15.87 8.01
C ARG A 8 -0.22 17.06 7.98
N SER A 9 -0.63 17.48 6.78
CA SER A 9 -1.63 18.51 6.55
C SER A 9 -2.53 18.11 5.39
N ARG A 10 -3.82 18.47 5.46
CA ARG A 10 -4.80 18.21 4.38
C ARG A 10 -4.37 18.79 3.04
N GLN A 11 -3.63 19.91 3.05
CA GLN A 11 -3.12 20.55 1.84
C GLN A 11 -2.14 19.66 1.07
N THR A 12 -1.45 18.75 1.75
CA THR A 12 -0.43 17.90 1.13
C THR A 12 -1.01 16.75 0.31
N VAL A 13 -2.30 16.43 0.45
CA VAL A 13 -2.94 15.39 -0.39
C VAL A 13 -2.88 15.78 -1.86
N ALA A 14 -3.15 17.06 -2.17
CA ALA A 14 -3.04 17.57 -3.53
C ALA A 14 -1.59 17.49 -4.05
N THR A 15 -0.61 17.82 -3.21
CA THR A 15 0.82 17.73 -3.57
C THR A 15 1.29 16.29 -3.73
N ALA A 16 0.76 15.34 -2.95
CA ALA A 16 1.04 13.91 -3.09
C ALA A 16 0.45 13.35 -4.40
N ARG A 17 -0.76 13.78 -4.75
CA ARG A 17 -1.39 13.47 -6.05
C ARG A 17 -0.57 14.04 -7.21
N GLN A 18 -0.13 15.29 -7.10
CA GLN A 18 0.72 15.93 -8.12
C GLN A 18 2.07 15.20 -8.29
N PHE A 19 2.75 14.88 -7.18
CA PHE A 19 3.99 14.11 -7.21
C PHE A 19 3.81 12.75 -7.90
N THR A 20 2.66 12.11 -7.67
CA THR A 20 2.30 10.86 -8.34
C THR A 20 2.09 11.07 -9.84
N ALA A 21 1.29 12.06 -10.24
CA ALA A 21 1.05 12.40 -11.64
C ALA A 21 2.36 12.67 -12.40
N GLU A 22 3.23 13.53 -11.86
CA GLU A 22 4.55 13.85 -12.42
C GLU A 22 5.45 12.60 -12.54
N THR A 23 5.33 11.66 -11.58
CA THR A 23 6.08 10.41 -11.62
C THR A 23 5.58 9.50 -12.74
N LEU A 24 4.26 9.38 -12.91
CA LEU A 24 3.66 8.59 -13.97
C LEU A 24 3.91 9.17 -15.35
N ASP A 25 3.94 10.50 -15.48
CA ASP A 25 4.31 11.19 -16.73
C ASP A 25 5.75 10.86 -17.13
N VAL A 26 6.69 10.95 -16.19
CA VAL A 26 8.10 10.59 -16.44
C VAL A 26 8.27 9.12 -16.81
N TRP A 27 7.40 8.23 -16.31
CA TRP A 27 7.44 6.80 -16.62
C TRP A 27 6.59 6.40 -17.83
N GLY A 28 5.87 7.34 -18.45
CA GLY A 28 4.98 7.05 -19.58
C GLY A 28 3.78 6.15 -19.22
N VAL A 29 3.37 6.11 -17.95
CA VAL A 29 2.26 5.26 -17.48
C VAL A 29 0.93 5.99 -17.68
N THR A 30 0.10 5.46 -18.59
CA THR A 30 -1.20 6.05 -18.97
C THR A 30 -2.39 5.20 -18.53
N HIS A 31 -2.34 3.88 -18.71
CA HIS A 31 -3.48 2.97 -18.50
C HIS A 31 -4.08 2.98 -17.08
N HIS A 32 -3.24 3.13 -16.04
CA HIS A 32 -3.66 3.08 -14.63
C HIS A 32 -3.56 4.43 -13.94
N ARG A 33 -3.41 5.52 -14.71
CA ARG A 33 -3.09 6.83 -14.16
C ARG A 33 -4.15 7.29 -13.16
N ASP A 34 -5.41 7.31 -13.58
CA ASP A 34 -6.49 7.87 -12.74
C ASP A 34 -6.71 7.04 -11.48
N ASP A 35 -6.61 5.71 -11.58
CA ASP A 35 -6.72 4.81 -10.42
C ASP A 35 -5.58 5.00 -9.43
N LEU A 36 -4.34 5.20 -9.90
CA LEU A 36 -3.19 5.51 -9.06
C LEU A 36 -3.35 6.88 -8.37
N LEU A 37 -3.89 7.88 -9.07
CA LEU A 37 -4.16 9.21 -8.50
C LEU A 37 -5.29 9.18 -7.46
N LEU A 38 -6.29 8.33 -7.67
CA LEU A 38 -7.35 8.07 -6.69
C LEU A 38 -6.78 7.35 -5.46
N CYS A 39 -6.02 6.28 -5.67
CA CYS A 39 -5.39 5.52 -4.59
C CYS A 39 -4.50 6.39 -3.71
N VAL A 40 -3.61 7.21 -4.29
CA VAL A 40 -2.73 8.07 -3.48
C VAL A 40 -3.53 9.09 -2.67
N SER A 41 -4.65 9.59 -3.20
CA SER A 41 -5.52 10.53 -2.50
C SER A 41 -6.17 9.88 -1.28
N GLU A 42 -6.69 8.66 -1.44
CA GLU A 42 -7.32 7.90 -0.36
C GLU A 42 -6.30 7.44 0.69
N LEU A 43 -5.16 6.93 0.25
CA LEU A 43 -4.10 6.47 1.16
C LEU A 43 -3.46 7.63 1.93
N ALA A 44 -3.20 8.77 1.30
CA ALA A 44 -2.72 9.97 1.99
C ALA A 44 -3.77 10.50 2.98
N SER A 45 -5.04 10.53 2.60
CA SER A 45 -6.14 10.93 3.50
C SER A 45 -6.25 10.00 4.70
N ASN A 46 -6.08 8.69 4.50
CA ASN A 46 -6.05 7.71 5.58
C ASN A 46 -4.84 7.90 6.49
N ALA A 47 -3.66 8.19 5.94
CA ALA A 47 -2.46 8.49 6.73
C ALA A 47 -2.68 9.73 7.63
N LEU A 48 -3.39 10.75 7.15
CA LEU A 48 -3.75 11.94 7.93
C LEU A 48 -4.78 11.65 9.04
N ARG A 49 -5.79 10.82 8.76
CA ARG A 49 -6.87 10.49 9.72
C ARG A 49 -6.43 9.52 10.81
N TYR A 50 -5.65 8.50 10.46
CA TYR A 50 -5.38 7.34 11.33
C TYR A 50 -3.93 7.23 11.82
N GLY A 51 -3.02 8.05 11.31
CA GLY A 51 -1.66 8.11 11.89
C GLY A 51 -1.63 8.85 13.23
N VAL A 52 -0.82 8.37 14.17
CA VAL A 52 -0.62 8.95 15.51
C VAL A 52 0.67 9.78 15.55
N ALA A 53 0.79 10.76 16.45
CA ALA A 53 2.02 11.54 16.70
C ALA A 53 3.12 10.66 17.34
N PRO A 54 4.43 10.85 17.02
CA PRO A 54 5.12 12.12 16.70
C PRO A 54 5.73 12.20 15.29
N GLY A 55 5.22 11.47 14.30
CA GLY A 55 5.66 11.60 12.92
C GLY A 55 5.12 12.88 12.28
N ARG A 56 5.97 13.88 12.00
CA ARG A 56 5.55 15.11 11.29
C ARG A 56 5.13 14.88 9.83
N TYR A 57 5.49 13.71 9.27
CA TYR A 57 5.37 13.43 7.85
C TYR A 57 4.74 12.05 7.59
N TYR A 58 4.17 11.88 6.39
CA TYR A 58 3.95 10.58 5.76
C TYR A 58 4.82 10.52 4.50
N ARG A 59 5.13 9.31 4.02
CA ARG A 59 5.93 9.12 2.80
C ARG A 59 5.08 8.47 1.73
N VAL A 60 5.11 9.03 0.53
CA VAL A 60 4.62 8.36 -0.69
C VAL A 60 5.83 7.81 -1.43
N ARG A 61 5.75 6.54 -1.83
CA ARG A 61 6.77 5.86 -2.62
C ARG A 61 6.11 5.21 -3.82
N LEU A 62 6.68 5.43 -5.00
CA LEU A 62 6.33 4.76 -6.24
C LEU A 62 7.50 3.92 -6.74
N MET A 63 7.18 2.72 -7.21
CA MET A 63 8.12 1.79 -7.84
C MET A 63 7.52 1.30 -9.14
N ALA A 64 8.25 1.46 -10.25
CA ALA A 64 7.94 0.78 -11.50
C ALA A 64 8.70 -0.55 -11.56
N TYR A 65 8.04 -1.57 -12.10
CA TYR A 65 8.61 -2.89 -12.42
C TYR A 65 8.09 -3.33 -13.79
N ASP A 66 8.55 -4.47 -14.30
CA ASP A 66 8.15 -4.95 -15.63
C ASP A 66 6.64 -5.09 -15.73
N GLY A 67 6.03 -4.17 -16.50
CA GLY A 67 4.60 -4.13 -16.76
C GLY A 67 3.72 -3.58 -15.63
N GLY A 68 4.27 -2.91 -14.59
CA GLY A 68 3.42 -2.36 -13.54
C GLY A 68 4.03 -1.33 -12.59
N VAL A 69 3.18 -0.81 -11.71
CA VAL A 69 3.50 0.22 -10.72
C VAL A 69 2.98 -0.17 -9.35
N ARG A 70 3.85 -0.08 -8.34
CA ARG A 70 3.50 -0.16 -6.92
C ARG A 70 3.51 1.23 -6.31
N LEU A 71 2.39 1.59 -5.69
CA LEU A 71 2.23 2.77 -4.86
C LEU A 71 2.23 2.35 -3.39
N GLU A 72 3.02 3.03 -2.56
CA GLU A 72 3.03 2.82 -1.11
C GLU A 72 2.90 4.15 -0.37
N VAL A 73 2.05 4.17 0.65
CA VAL A 73 1.96 5.26 1.62
C VAL A 73 2.36 4.75 2.99
N HIS A 74 3.37 5.38 3.58
CA HIS A 74 3.92 5.05 4.88
C HIS A 74 3.54 6.14 5.88
N ASP A 75 2.98 5.76 7.02
CA ASP A 75 2.76 6.66 8.16
C ASP A 75 3.53 6.18 9.40
N SER A 76 3.59 7.03 10.43
CA SER A 76 4.23 6.73 11.73
C SER A 76 3.24 6.28 12.81
N GLY A 77 2.03 5.81 12.45
CA GLY A 77 1.03 5.34 13.42
C GLY A 77 1.42 4.07 14.19
N PRO A 78 0.61 3.61 15.15
CA PRO A 78 0.92 2.48 16.06
C PRO A 78 0.91 1.10 15.37
N GLY A 79 1.11 1.02 14.06
CA GLY A 79 0.97 -0.22 13.29
C GLY A 79 -0.47 -0.54 12.92
N LEU A 80 -0.75 -1.82 12.69
CA LEU A 80 -2.06 -2.30 12.25
C LEU A 80 -3.13 -2.27 13.35
N SER A 81 -2.76 -2.06 14.62
CA SER A 81 -3.66 -2.21 15.79
C SER A 81 -4.90 -1.31 15.78
N ASN A 82 -4.83 -0.14 15.14
CA ASN A 82 -5.97 0.78 14.97
C ASN A 82 -6.50 0.85 13.53
N THR A 83 -5.98 0.03 12.62
CA THR A 83 -6.56 -0.09 11.28
C THR A 83 -7.62 -1.18 11.36
N ARG A 84 -8.83 -0.83 11.78
CA ARG A 84 -9.97 -1.69 11.48
C ARG A 84 -10.08 -1.76 9.96
N VAL A 85 -9.58 -2.85 9.40
CA VAL A 85 -9.74 -3.19 7.98
C VAL A 85 -11.24 -3.11 7.69
N GLY A 86 -11.67 -2.08 6.94
CA GLY A 86 -13.09 -1.86 6.62
C GLY A 86 -13.73 -0.58 7.17
N ASP A 87 -13.16 0.11 8.17
CA ASP A 87 -13.79 1.33 8.75
C ASP A 87 -13.58 2.60 7.91
N GLY A 88 -12.85 2.51 6.78
CA GLY A 88 -12.61 3.63 5.89
C GLY A 88 -13.04 3.33 4.45
N TYR A 89 -13.99 4.11 3.92
CA TYR A 89 -14.38 4.09 2.50
C TYR A 89 -13.17 4.13 1.55
N GLY A 90 -12.09 4.81 1.95
CA GLY A 90 -10.86 4.91 1.15
C GLY A 90 -10.14 3.57 0.88
N LEU A 91 -10.15 2.62 1.82
CA LEU A 91 -9.54 1.30 1.57
C LEU A 91 -10.41 0.44 0.64
N ARG A 92 -11.74 0.60 0.69
CA ARG A 92 -12.66 -0.08 -0.25
C ARG A 92 -12.46 0.41 -1.68
N ILE A 93 -12.12 1.70 -1.85
CA ILE A 93 -11.77 2.25 -3.17
C ILE A 93 -10.47 1.62 -3.66
N VAL A 94 -9.42 1.58 -2.83
CA VAL A 94 -8.14 0.96 -3.20
C VAL A 94 -8.33 -0.51 -3.56
N GLU A 95 -9.11 -1.25 -2.77
CA GLU A 95 -9.47 -2.64 -3.05
C GLU A 95 -10.20 -2.81 -4.38
N ALA A 96 -11.13 -1.90 -4.70
CA ALA A 96 -11.95 -2.00 -5.90
C ALA A 96 -11.17 -1.74 -7.20
N VAL A 97 -10.15 -0.88 -7.16
CA VAL A 97 -9.45 -0.42 -8.38
C VAL A 97 -8.08 -1.06 -8.59
N SER A 98 -7.44 -1.61 -7.56
CA SER A 98 -6.09 -2.19 -7.68
C SER A 98 -6.10 -3.69 -7.99
N ASP A 99 -5.04 -4.16 -8.67
CA ASP A 99 -4.86 -5.60 -8.94
C ASP A 99 -4.47 -6.35 -7.67
N ARG A 100 -3.61 -5.73 -6.86
CA ARG A 100 -3.20 -6.21 -5.54
C ARG A 100 -3.07 -5.04 -4.60
N TRP A 101 -3.40 -5.25 -3.33
CA TRP A 101 -3.13 -4.28 -2.28
C TRP A 101 -2.90 -4.99 -0.95
N GLY A 102 -2.36 -4.25 0.02
CA GLY A 102 -2.22 -4.76 1.38
C GLY A 102 -1.69 -3.71 2.34
N ALA A 103 -1.57 -4.12 3.59
CA ALA A 103 -1.01 -3.29 4.65
C ALA A 103 0.05 -4.07 5.43
N LEU A 104 1.19 -3.44 5.66
CA LEU A 104 2.33 -4.01 6.40
C LEU A 104 2.56 -3.19 7.68
N PRO A 105 2.67 -3.82 8.86
CA PRO A 105 3.11 -3.13 10.05
C PRO A 105 4.56 -2.68 9.88
N ARG A 106 4.89 -1.51 10.42
CA ARG A 106 6.24 -0.96 10.48
C ARG A 106 6.52 -0.53 11.92
N GLN A 107 7.79 -0.52 12.32
CA GLN A 107 8.18 0.08 13.61
C GLN A 107 9.02 1.34 13.37
N PRO A 108 8.52 2.54 13.75
CA PRO A 108 7.09 2.86 13.96
C PRO A 108 6.33 2.89 12.63
N GLY A 109 5.01 2.72 12.66
CA GLY A 109 4.15 2.97 11.51
C GLY A 109 3.38 1.81 10.91
N LYS A 110 2.73 2.09 9.78
CA LYS A 110 2.31 1.08 8.82
C LYS A 110 2.59 1.58 7.41
N SER A 111 2.68 0.65 6.48
CA SER A 111 2.68 0.94 5.04
C SER A 111 1.43 0.32 4.44
N VAL A 112 0.64 1.12 3.74
CA VAL A 112 -0.44 0.62 2.88
C VAL A 112 0.03 0.75 1.44
N TRP A 113 -0.15 -0.29 0.65
CA TRP A 113 0.34 -0.34 -0.72
C TRP A 113 -0.72 -0.90 -1.66
N CYS A 114 -0.65 -0.50 -2.92
CA CYS A 114 -1.41 -1.08 -4.02
C CYS A 114 -0.53 -1.20 -5.27
N GLU A 115 -0.90 -2.13 -6.13
CA GLU A 115 -0.19 -2.49 -7.35
C GLU A 115 -1.15 -2.52 -8.53
N PHE A 116 -0.63 -2.06 -9.67
CA PHE A 116 -1.30 -2.03 -10.95
C PHE A 116 -0.37 -2.63 -11.99
N GLY A 117 -0.81 -3.68 -12.67
CA GLY A 117 -0.01 -4.45 -13.61
C GLY A 117 1.10 -5.29 -12.95
N GLY A 118 1.95 -5.86 -13.80
CA GLY A 118 3.01 -6.80 -13.47
C GLY A 118 2.82 -8.16 -14.13
N PRO A 119 3.86 -9.01 -14.14
CA PRO A 119 3.67 -10.38 -14.57
C PRO A 119 2.60 -11.04 -13.68
N PRO A 120 1.81 -11.98 -14.23
CA PRO A 120 0.84 -12.73 -13.45
C PRO A 120 1.53 -13.35 -12.23
N ALA A 121 0.77 -13.50 -11.13
CA ALA A 121 1.28 -13.83 -9.79
C ALA A 121 2.22 -15.06 -9.69
N GLY A 122 2.35 -15.85 -10.75
CA GLY A 122 3.26 -17.01 -10.86
C GLY A 122 4.69 -16.75 -11.34
N ALA A 123 5.12 -15.54 -11.71
CA ALA A 123 6.47 -15.36 -12.30
C ALA A 123 7.53 -14.69 -11.40
N ALA A 124 7.25 -14.46 -10.11
CA ALA A 124 8.19 -13.78 -9.20
C ALA A 124 8.33 -14.52 -7.87
N GLU A 125 8.57 -15.83 -7.91
CA GLU A 125 8.95 -16.65 -6.76
C GLU A 125 10.48 -16.60 -6.59
N ASP A 126 11.03 -15.53 -6.01
CA ASP A 126 12.40 -15.63 -5.46
C ASP A 126 12.76 -14.60 -4.35
N SER A 127 11.79 -13.96 -3.69
CA SER A 127 12.11 -13.11 -2.51
C SER A 127 10.89 -12.81 -1.62
N ARG A 128 10.09 -13.85 -1.34
CA ARG A 128 8.69 -13.72 -0.85
C ARG A 128 8.45 -13.89 0.66
N SER A 129 9.37 -14.46 1.43
CA SER A 129 9.01 -15.06 2.74
C SER A 129 8.45 -14.12 3.83
N ARG A 130 8.61 -12.78 3.75
CA ARG A 130 7.93 -11.81 4.66
C ARG A 130 6.87 -10.94 4.00
N ARG A 131 6.85 -10.88 2.67
CA ARG A 131 5.90 -10.06 1.91
C ARG A 131 4.59 -10.81 1.72
N GLU A 132 4.65 -12.14 1.60
CA GLU A 132 3.55 -13.06 1.29
C GLU A 132 2.45 -13.09 2.36
N THR A 133 2.79 -13.07 3.65
CA THR A 133 1.80 -13.06 4.74
C THR A 133 0.93 -11.79 4.74
N ALA A 134 1.45 -10.66 4.25
CA ALA A 134 0.68 -9.41 4.16
C ALA A 134 -0.17 -9.31 2.88
N TYR A 135 0.16 -10.08 1.83
CA TYR A 135 -0.68 -10.21 0.63
C TYR A 135 -2.00 -10.93 0.93
N LEU A 136 -1.99 -11.86 1.89
CA LEU A 136 -3.10 -12.78 2.15
C LEU A 136 -4.21 -12.19 3.02
N LEU A 137 -3.93 -11.14 3.79
CA LEU A 137 -4.88 -10.60 4.76
C LEU A 137 -5.93 -9.65 4.14
N CYS A 138 -5.84 -9.26 2.87
CA CYS A 138 -6.63 -8.12 2.36
C CYS A 138 -7.13 -8.16 0.89
N SER A 139 -6.92 -9.22 0.09
CA SER A 139 -7.54 -9.29 -1.26
C SER A 139 -8.52 -10.47 -1.38
N PRO A 140 -9.82 -10.23 -1.63
CA PRO A 140 -10.79 -11.28 -1.96
C PRO A 140 -10.44 -12.01 -3.25
N ARG A 141 -9.76 -11.35 -4.21
CA ARG A 141 -9.36 -11.95 -5.50
C ARG A 141 -8.29 -13.03 -5.38
N ASN A 142 -7.55 -13.08 -4.28
CA ASN A 142 -6.47 -14.06 -4.04
C ASN A 142 -6.71 -14.96 -2.81
N ALA A 143 -7.88 -14.90 -2.18
CA ALA A 143 -8.17 -15.61 -0.92
C ALA A 143 -8.28 -17.15 -1.04
N GLN A 144 -8.19 -17.72 -2.24
CA GLN A 144 -8.32 -19.17 -2.43
C GLN A 144 -7.06 -20.01 -2.14
N ILE A 145 -5.93 -19.40 -1.76
CA ILE A 145 -4.65 -20.15 -1.70
C ILE A 145 -4.18 -20.56 -0.29
N LEU A 146 -4.60 -19.98 0.84
CA LEU A 146 -4.02 -20.35 2.14
C LEU A 146 -5.03 -20.51 3.29
N VAL A 147 -5.37 -21.77 3.58
CA VAL A 147 -5.98 -22.19 4.86
C VAL A 147 -4.96 -22.86 5.80
N GLU A 148 -3.74 -23.19 5.35
CA GLU A 148 -2.85 -24.07 6.14
C GLU A 148 -1.67 -23.37 6.86
N SER A 149 -1.31 -22.12 6.55
CA SER A 149 -0.03 -21.54 7.05
C SER A 149 -0.12 -20.76 8.38
N ILE A 150 -1.31 -20.57 8.97
CA ILE A 150 -1.45 -19.85 10.24
C ILE A 150 -1.04 -20.73 11.44
N ALA A 151 -1.01 -22.06 11.29
CA ALA A 151 -0.70 -22.97 12.39
C ALA A 151 0.80 -23.04 12.75
N GLU A 152 1.71 -22.69 11.83
CA GLU A 152 3.16 -22.89 12.04
C GLU A 152 3.86 -21.71 12.75
N LEU A 153 3.24 -20.52 12.79
CA LEU A 153 3.84 -19.32 13.41
C LEU A 153 3.75 -19.28 14.94
N ASP A 154 2.86 -20.05 15.56
CA ASP A 154 2.77 -20.19 17.02
C ASP A 154 3.65 -21.33 17.57
N ALA A 155 4.14 -22.23 16.71
CA ALA A 155 4.94 -23.38 17.13
C ALA A 155 6.42 -23.05 17.41
N ASP A 156 6.96 -21.95 16.89
CA ASP A 156 8.38 -21.57 17.00
C ASP A 156 8.67 -20.56 18.13
N ARG A 157 7.71 -20.41 19.07
CA ARG A 157 7.85 -19.60 20.29
C ARG A 157 7.69 -20.40 21.60
N SER A 158 7.71 -21.72 21.53
CA SER A 158 7.73 -22.60 22.72
C SER A 158 9.07 -23.30 22.88
#